data_AF-A0A0L0HB09-F1
#
_entry.id   AF-A0A0L0HB09-F1
#
_cell.length_a   1.000
_cell.length_b   1.000
_cell.length_c   1.000
_cell.angle_alpha   90.00
_cell.angle_beta   90.00
_cell.angle_gamma   90.00
#
_symmetry.space_group_name_H-M   'P 1'
#
loop_
_entity.id
_entity.type
_entity.pdbx_description
1 polymer ?
#
loop_
_entity_poly.entity_id
_entity_poly.type
_entity_poly.pdbx_seq_one_letter_code
_entity_poly.pdbx_strand_id
1 'polypeptide(L)'
;MATIGTLANRSRLALDDNAYSVWLAVFVLFLTWWLLQLVLYGMRAVRARSEPSVQLPILEEIERPARDTEWLGKVEAARKAARDTFLMLFPAAVLITAVGGDYTLTVLTWVFFLLAIFWQLGALATESPSVHAAFTLLSLALLIGIFVLALKRAP
;
A
#
# COMPACT_ATOMS: atom_id res chain seq x y z
N MET A 1 -22.90 -41.51 -1.78
CA MET A 1 -22.32 -40.69 -2.86
C MET A 1 -22.65 -39.19 -2.81
N ALA A 2 -23.60 -38.72 -1.99
CA ALA A 2 -23.92 -37.28 -1.88
C ALA A 2 -22.91 -36.43 -1.06
N THR A 3 -22.12 -37.05 -0.18
CA THR A 3 -21.19 -36.37 0.75
C THR A 3 -19.91 -35.83 0.10
N ILE A 4 -19.45 -36.44 -0.99
CA ILE A 4 -18.22 -36.04 -1.69
C ILE A 4 -18.45 -34.73 -2.47
N GLY A 5 -19.63 -34.59 -3.10
CA GLY A 5 -20.00 -33.37 -3.83
C GLY A 5 -20.14 -32.14 -2.92
N THR A 6 -20.67 -32.31 -1.70
CA THR A 6 -20.80 -31.21 -0.73
C THR A 6 -19.47 -30.73 -0.15
N LEU A 7 -18.51 -31.65 0.07
CA LEU A 7 -17.19 -31.31 0.60
C LEU A 7 -16.31 -30.64 -0.45
N ALA A 8 -16.32 -31.14 -1.70
CA ALA A 8 -15.61 -30.54 -2.82
C ALA A 8 -16.13 -29.14 -3.18
N ASN A 9 -17.44 -28.89 -2.99
CA ASN A 9 -18.00 -27.56 -3.22
C ASN A 9 -17.59 -26.56 -2.12
N ARG A 10 -17.56 -26.99 -0.85
CA ARG A 10 -17.14 -26.14 0.27
C ARG A 10 -15.66 -25.75 0.19
N SER A 11 -14.78 -26.66 -0.22
CA SER A 11 -13.35 -26.34 -0.35
C SER A 11 -13.08 -25.36 -1.48
N ARG A 12 -13.79 -25.47 -2.61
CA ARG A 12 -13.71 -24.50 -3.72
C ARG A 12 -14.21 -23.11 -3.32
N LEU A 13 -15.37 -23.03 -2.66
CA LEU A 13 -15.92 -21.77 -2.14
C LEU A 13 -14.93 -21.08 -1.19
N ALA A 14 -14.30 -21.81 -0.26
CA ALA A 14 -13.32 -21.23 0.66
C ALA A 14 -12.03 -20.76 -0.02
N LEU A 15 -11.57 -21.46 -1.07
CA LEU A 15 -10.43 -21.03 -1.90
C LEU A 15 -10.74 -19.73 -2.65
N ASP A 16 -11.92 -19.64 -3.25
CA ASP A 16 -12.37 -18.47 -3.99
C ASP A 16 -12.54 -17.24 -3.06
N ASP A 17 -13.13 -17.43 -1.88
CA ASP A 17 -13.29 -16.38 -0.88
C ASP A 17 -11.93 -15.84 -0.37
N ASN A 18 -10.98 -16.74 -0.10
CA ASN A 18 -9.65 -16.37 0.35
C ASN A 18 -8.86 -15.61 -0.72
N ALA A 19 -8.90 -16.08 -1.97
CA ALA A 19 -8.25 -15.41 -3.08
C ALA A 19 -8.86 -14.02 -3.32
N TYR A 20 -10.19 -13.91 -3.33
CA TYR A 20 -10.90 -12.64 -3.45
C TYR A 20 -10.47 -11.64 -2.35
N SER A 21 -10.40 -12.10 -1.11
CA SER A 21 -9.98 -11.26 0.01
C SER A 21 -8.56 -10.73 -0.13
N VAL A 22 -7.63 -11.52 -0.67
CA VAL A 22 -6.24 -11.08 -0.91
C VAL A 22 -6.19 -10.02 -2.01
N TRP A 23 -6.93 -10.25 -3.10
CA TRP A 23 -7.04 -9.29 -4.20
C TRP A 23 -7.71 -7.98 -3.78
N LEU A 24 -8.65 -8.02 -2.85
CA LEU A 24 -9.25 -6.81 -2.28
C LEU A 24 -8.19 -5.93 -1.61
N ALA A 25 -7.30 -6.50 -0.80
CA ALA A 25 -6.22 -5.75 -0.16
C ALA A 25 -5.27 -5.10 -1.19
N VAL A 26 -4.89 -5.85 -2.23
CA VAL A 26 -4.06 -5.35 -3.34
C VAL A 26 -4.75 -4.20 -4.08
N PHE A 27 -6.04 -4.37 -4.41
CA PHE A 27 -6.83 -3.35 -5.11
C PHE A 27 -6.94 -2.07 -4.30
N VAL A 28 -7.14 -2.16 -2.98
CA VAL A 28 -7.20 -0.98 -2.11
C VAL A 28 -5.84 -0.27 -2.08
N LEU A 29 -4.72 -0.98 -1.93
CA LEU A 29 -3.39 -0.36 -1.98
C LEU A 29 -3.09 0.32 -3.32
N PHE A 30 -3.48 -0.32 -4.42
CA PHE A 30 -3.39 0.26 -5.76
C PHE A 30 -4.18 1.56 -5.86
N LEU A 31 -5.45 1.53 -5.42
CA LEU A 31 -6.32 2.71 -5.46
C LEU A 31 -5.74 3.84 -4.59
N THR A 32 -5.23 3.54 -3.41
CA THR A 32 -4.61 4.53 -2.53
C THR A 32 -3.36 5.15 -3.18
N TRP A 33 -2.49 4.34 -3.77
CA TRP A 33 -1.33 4.84 -4.51
C TRP A 33 -1.75 5.76 -5.67
N TRP A 34 -2.73 5.33 -6.47
CA TRP A 34 -3.23 6.08 -7.60
C TRP A 34 -3.85 7.43 -7.19
N LEU A 35 -4.67 7.44 -6.13
CA LEU A 35 -5.26 8.66 -5.58
C LEU A 35 -4.19 9.64 -5.07
N LEU A 36 -3.19 9.15 -4.33
CA LEU A 36 -2.07 10.01 -3.88
C LEU A 36 -1.29 10.60 -5.05
N GLN A 37 -1.13 9.84 -6.14
CA GLN A 37 -0.49 10.33 -7.35
C GLN A 37 -1.31 11.43 -8.04
N LEU A 38 -2.65 11.31 -8.07
CA LEU A 38 -3.52 12.38 -8.56
C LEU A 38 -3.46 13.64 -7.69
N VAL A 39 -3.44 13.48 -6.37
CA VAL A 39 -3.31 14.60 -5.43
C VAL A 39 -2.02 15.38 -5.70
N LEU A 40 -0.88 14.68 -5.84
CA LEU A 40 0.40 15.32 -6.17
C LEU A 40 0.40 16.00 -7.53
N TYR A 41 -0.23 15.38 -8.53
CA TYR A 41 -0.38 15.99 -9.85
C TYR A 41 -1.19 17.29 -9.78
N GLY A 42 -2.33 17.28 -9.09
CA GLY A 42 -3.17 18.46 -8.88
C GLY A 42 -2.44 19.57 -8.14
N MET A 43 -1.74 19.24 -7.05
CA MET A 43 -0.96 20.21 -6.28
C MET A 43 0.16 20.86 -7.11
N ARG A 44 0.90 20.06 -7.90
CA ARG A 44 1.95 20.58 -8.79
C ARG A 44 1.38 21.46 -9.90
N ALA A 45 0.23 21.09 -10.47
CA ALA A 45 -0.44 21.88 -11.51
C ALA A 45 -0.97 23.23 -10.97
N VAL A 46 -1.49 23.27 -9.74
CA VAL A 46 -1.92 24.51 -9.09
C VAL A 46 -0.72 25.43 -8.82
N ARG A 47 0.40 24.87 -8.33
CA ARG A 47 1.63 25.64 -8.09
C ARG A 47 2.17 26.26 -9.37
N ALA A 48 2.26 25.49 -10.45
CA ALA A 48 2.74 25.98 -11.75
C ALA A 48 1.90 27.13 -12.33
N ARG A 49 0.61 27.24 -11.95
CA ARG A 49 -0.26 28.35 -12.36
C ARG A 49 -0.20 29.55 -11.41
N SER A 50 0.29 29.35 -10.19
CA SER A 50 0.32 30.35 -9.12
C SER A 50 1.64 31.12 -9.03
N GLU A 51 2.56 30.93 -9.98
CA GLU A 51 3.76 31.77 -10.15
C GLU A 51 3.54 32.84 -11.26
N PRO A 52 2.68 33.87 -11.09
CA PRO A 52 2.78 35.08 -11.90
C PRO A 52 3.88 35.96 -11.31
N SER A 53 4.81 36.35 -12.17
CA SER A 53 5.96 37.22 -11.93
C SER A 53 5.59 38.62 -11.42
N VAL A 54 5.22 38.76 -10.14
CA VAL A 54 5.05 40.08 -9.49
C VAL A 54 5.71 40.07 -8.12
N GLN A 55 6.91 40.64 -8.08
CA GLN A 55 7.64 41.00 -6.87
C GLN A 55 6.85 42.03 -6.05
N LEU A 56 6.41 41.69 -4.84
CA LEU A 56 5.97 42.64 -3.80
C LEU A 56 6.32 42.08 -2.39
N PRO A 57 6.45 42.94 -1.36
CA PRO A 57 7.59 42.88 -0.44
C PRO A 57 7.47 41.94 0.79
N ILE A 58 8.32 40.91 0.79
CA ILE A 58 9.26 40.43 1.83
C ILE A 58 8.72 39.85 3.17
N LEU A 59 7.51 40.11 3.66
CA LEU A 59 7.13 39.63 5.03
C LEU A 59 6.01 38.59 5.11
N GLU A 60 5.14 38.46 4.11
CA GLU A 60 4.06 37.44 4.10
C GLU A 60 4.38 36.23 3.21
N GLU A 61 5.49 36.33 2.45
CA GLU A 61 5.89 35.39 1.41
C GLU A 61 6.86 34.30 1.90
N ILE A 62 7.32 34.33 3.15
CA ILE A 62 8.30 33.34 3.66
C ILE A 62 7.60 32.11 4.28
N GLU A 63 6.42 32.29 4.88
CA GLU A 63 5.77 31.23 5.67
C GLU A 63 4.87 30.29 4.81
N ARG A 64 4.20 30.83 3.77
CA ARG A 64 3.40 30.03 2.82
C ARG A 64 4.22 29.05 1.96
N PRO A 65 5.35 29.44 1.32
CA PRO A 65 6.08 28.50 0.47
C PRO A 65 6.73 27.37 1.28
N ALA A 66 7.14 27.62 2.54
CA ALA A 66 7.72 26.61 3.41
C ALA A 66 6.70 25.51 3.80
N ARG A 67 5.49 25.90 4.18
CA ARG A 67 4.41 24.97 4.55
C ARG A 67 3.92 24.13 3.37
N ASP A 68 3.82 24.73 2.19
CA ASP A 68 3.43 24.03 0.97
C ASP A 68 4.51 23.04 0.51
N THR A 69 5.80 23.36 0.70
CA THR A 69 6.90 22.42 0.42
C THR A 69 6.94 21.24 1.40
N GLU A 70 6.69 21.47 2.68
CA GLU A 70 6.63 20.40 3.70
C GLU A 70 5.44 19.46 3.45
N TRP A 71 4.27 20.02 3.10
CA TRP A 71 3.10 19.20 2.78
C TRP A 71 3.31 18.36 1.50
N LEU A 72 3.92 18.95 0.47
CA LEU A 72 4.31 18.21 -0.75
C LEU A 72 5.28 17.06 -0.44
N GLY A 73 6.26 17.27 0.46
CA GLY A 73 7.20 16.24 0.92
C GLY A 73 6.50 15.07 1.59
N LYS A 74 5.58 15.35 2.53
CA LYS A 74 4.76 14.35 3.22
C LYS A 74 3.88 13.54 2.28
N VAL A 75 3.20 14.20 1.34
CA VAL A 75 2.35 13.49 0.35
C VAL A 75 3.20 12.65 -0.61
N GLU A 76 4.38 13.12 -1.00
CA GLU A 76 5.33 12.35 -1.82
C GLU A 76 5.86 11.12 -1.06
N ALA A 77 6.19 11.27 0.23
CA ALA A 77 6.60 10.18 1.09
C ALA A 77 5.48 9.13 1.25
N ALA A 78 4.24 9.57 1.46
CA ALA A 78 3.07 8.70 1.55
C ALA A 78 2.79 7.98 0.23
N ARG A 79 2.89 8.68 -0.91
CA ARG A 79 2.79 8.07 -2.25
C ARG A 79 3.82 6.96 -2.42
N LYS A 80 5.06 7.23 -2.04
CA LYS A 80 6.15 6.25 -2.12
C LYS A 80 5.86 5.02 -1.26
N ALA A 81 5.41 5.21 -0.02
CA ALA A 81 5.00 4.11 0.85
C ALA A 81 3.83 3.29 0.26
N ALA A 82 2.81 3.96 -0.30
CA ALA A 82 1.69 3.28 -0.96
C ALA A 82 2.14 2.46 -2.18
N ARG A 83 3.02 3.03 -3.02
CA ARG A 83 3.62 2.31 -4.15
C ARG A 83 4.41 1.10 -3.69
N ASP A 84 5.31 1.29 -2.73
CA ASP A 84 6.24 0.23 -2.29
C ASP A 84 5.46 -0.93 -1.64
N THR A 85 4.47 -0.62 -0.81
CA THR A 85 3.59 -1.65 -0.21
C THR A 85 2.71 -2.37 -1.24
N PHE A 86 2.18 -1.66 -2.24
CA PHE A 86 1.49 -2.27 -3.38
C PHE A 86 2.42 -3.23 -4.15
N LEU A 87 3.61 -2.77 -4.53
CA LEU A 87 4.58 -3.56 -5.30
C LEU A 87 5.11 -4.77 -4.52
N MET A 88 5.16 -4.69 -3.19
CA MET A 88 5.49 -5.82 -2.33
C MET A 88 4.35 -6.85 -2.30
N LEU A 89 3.10 -6.41 -2.11
CA LEU A 89 1.97 -7.32 -1.93
C LEU A 89 1.48 -7.96 -3.24
N PHE A 90 1.54 -7.23 -4.35
CA PHE A 90 1.08 -7.71 -5.65
C PHE A 90 1.69 -9.07 -6.07
N PRO A 91 3.03 -9.27 -6.10
CA PRO A 91 3.60 -10.57 -6.45
C PRO A 91 3.25 -11.65 -5.44
N ALA A 92 3.12 -11.31 -4.16
CA ALA A 92 2.68 -12.25 -3.13
C ALA A 92 1.23 -12.72 -3.38
N ALA A 93 0.33 -11.81 -3.76
CA ALA A 93 -1.06 -12.15 -4.10
C ALA A 93 -1.17 -13.07 -5.33
N VAL A 94 -0.36 -12.82 -6.36
CA VAL A 94 -0.27 -13.69 -7.53
C VAL A 94 0.19 -15.10 -7.12
N LEU A 95 1.24 -15.18 -6.28
CA LEU A 95 1.73 -16.47 -5.79
C LEU A 95 0.69 -17.21 -4.95
N ILE A 96 0.04 -16.53 -4.01
CA ILE A 96 -1.02 -17.10 -3.15
C ILE A 96 -2.16 -17.66 -4.01
N THR A 97 -2.56 -16.93 -5.06
CA THR A 97 -3.59 -17.39 -5.99
C THR A 97 -3.16 -18.65 -6.74
N ALA A 98 -1.90 -18.72 -7.17
CA ALA A 98 -1.36 -19.86 -7.91
C ALA A 98 -1.24 -21.14 -7.07
N VAL A 99 -0.87 -21.04 -5.80
CA VAL A 99 -0.69 -22.21 -4.90
C VAL A 99 -1.98 -22.65 -4.20
N GLY A 100 -3.08 -21.89 -4.34
CA GLY A 100 -4.33 -22.10 -3.61
C GLY A 100 -4.28 -21.45 -2.23
N GLY A 101 -4.95 -20.30 -2.11
CA GLY A 101 -4.98 -19.50 -0.89
C GLY A 101 -5.56 -20.26 0.30
N ASP A 102 -4.97 -20.03 1.47
CA ASP A 102 -5.45 -20.56 2.75
C ASP A 102 -5.67 -19.41 3.72
N TYR A 103 -6.51 -19.64 4.72
CA TYR A 103 -6.85 -18.72 5.79
C TYR A 103 -5.60 -18.07 6.41
N THR A 104 -4.54 -18.84 6.66
CA THR A 104 -3.28 -18.31 7.21
C THR A 104 -2.65 -17.25 6.30
N LEU A 105 -2.61 -17.49 4.98
CA LEU A 105 -2.05 -16.55 4.00
C LEU A 105 -2.93 -15.29 3.93
N THR A 106 -4.25 -15.47 3.91
CA THR A 106 -5.21 -14.36 3.93
C THR A 106 -5.05 -13.48 5.18
N VAL A 107 -4.90 -14.08 6.37
CA VAL A 107 -4.66 -13.34 7.61
C VAL A 107 -3.35 -12.55 7.54
N LEU A 108 -2.26 -13.17 7.09
CA LEU A 108 -0.97 -12.48 6.95
C LEU A 108 -1.03 -11.32 5.94
N THR A 109 -1.78 -11.49 4.84
CA THR A 109 -2.07 -10.40 3.89
C THR A 109 -2.78 -9.23 4.57
N TRP A 110 -3.77 -9.47 5.42
CA TRP A 110 -4.45 -8.39 6.15
C TRP A 110 -3.57 -7.73 7.20
N VAL A 111 -2.71 -8.50 7.88
CA VAL A 111 -1.70 -7.93 8.79
C VAL A 111 -0.73 -7.02 8.02
N PHE A 112 -0.29 -7.47 6.84
CA PHE A 112 0.55 -6.65 5.96
C PHE A 112 -0.18 -5.39 5.50
N PHE A 113 -1.45 -5.52 5.12
CA PHE A 113 -2.29 -4.40 4.70
C PHE A 113 -2.45 -3.35 5.80
N LEU A 114 -2.72 -3.77 7.05
CA LEU A 114 -2.79 -2.85 8.19
C LEU A 114 -1.45 -2.16 8.44
N LEU A 115 -0.34 -2.90 8.36
CA LEU A 115 0.99 -2.34 8.47
C LEU A 115 1.26 -1.29 7.37
N ALA A 116 0.83 -1.57 6.14
CA ALA A 116 0.93 -0.65 5.02
C ALA A 116 0.13 0.64 5.25
N ILE A 117 -1.09 0.55 5.81
CA ILE A 117 -1.88 1.73 6.20
C ILE A 117 -1.12 2.55 7.25
N PHE A 118 -0.61 1.92 8.30
CA PHE A 118 0.16 2.63 9.33
C PHE A 118 1.42 3.29 8.78
N TRP A 119 2.09 2.65 7.83
CA TRP A 119 3.24 3.24 7.16
C TRP A 119 2.86 4.48 6.35
N GLN A 120 1.78 4.41 5.57
CA GLN A 120 1.28 5.55 4.79
C GLN A 120 0.85 6.72 5.69
N LEU A 121 0.12 6.45 6.77
CA LEU A 121 -0.25 7.45 7.78
C LEU A 121 0.98 8.04 8.47
N GLY A 122 1.96 7.20 8.81
CA GLY A 122 3.23 7.63 9.40
C GLY A 122 4.03 8.54 8.47
N ALA A 123 4.01 8.27 7.17
CA ALA A 123 4.66 9.11 6.15
C ALA A 123 3.96 10.46 5.96
N LEU A 124 2.64 10.53 6.18
CA LEU A 124 1.89 11.80 6.24
C LEU A 124 2.16 12.57 7.53
N ALA A 125 2.46 11.88 8.63
CA ALA A 125 2.69 12.51 9.93
C ALA A 125 4.13 13.02 10.10
N THR A 126 5.12 12.24 9.67
CA THR A 126 6.55 12.53 9.91
C THR A 126 7.41 12.15 8.71
N GLU A 127 8.39 12.99 8.36
CA GLU A 127 9.40 12.69 7.34
C GLU A 127 10.64 11.98 7.93
N SER A 128 10.44 11.14 8.95
CA SER A 128 11.56 10.47 9.61
C SER A 128 12.09 9.29 8.78
N PRO A 129 13.37 9.30 8.35
CA PRO A 129 13.96 8.18 7.61
C PRO A 129 14.03 6.91 8.47
N SER A 130 14.16 7.04 9.79
CA SER A 130 14.15 5.91 10.72
C SER A 130 12.80 5.20 10.75
N VAL A 131 11.70 5.96 10.74
CA VAL A 131 10.34 5.41 10.67
C VAL A 131 10.13 4.66 9.35
N HIS A 132 10.56 5.26 8.24
CA HIS A 132 10.50 4.61 6.93
C HIS A 132 11.29 3.29 6.90
N ALA A 133 12.52 3.28 7.43
CA ALA A 133 13.35 2.08 7.52
C ALA A 133 12.70 0.99 8.39
N ALA A 134 12.15 1.36 9.55
CA ALA A 134 11.47 0.41 10.44
C ALA A 134 10.28 -0.27 9.76
N PHE A 135 9.39 0.50 9.12
CA PHE A 135 8.25 -0.07 8.40
C PHE A 135 8.68 -0.91 7.19
N THR A 136 9.74 -0.52 6.49
CA THR A 136 10.31 -1.32 5.39
C THR A 136 10.76 -2.69 5.89
N LEU A 137 11.55 -2.73 6.97
CA LEU A 137 12.07 -3.97 7.54
C LEU A 137 10.95 -4.88 8.06
N LEU A 138 9.98 -4.31 8.76
CA LEU A 138 8.81 -5.06 9.24
C LEU A 138 7.99 -5.64 8.09
N SER A 139 7.75 -4.84 7.05
CA SER A 139 7.00 -5.26 5.86
C SER A 139 7.75 -6.37 5.11
N LEU A 140 9.06 -6.25 4.95
CA LEU A 140 9.90 -7.28 4.33
C LEU A 140 9.90 -8.59 5.12
N ALA A 141 10.07 -8.53 6.44
CA ALA A 141 10.05 -9.72 7.28
C ALA A 141 8.71 -10.48 7.16
N LEU A 142 7.60 -9.73 7.16
CA LEU A 142 6.27 -10.30 6.98
C LEU A 142 6.09 -10.90 5.58
N LEU A 143 6.55 -10.18 4.55
CA LEU A 143 6.48 -10.63 3.16
C LEU A 143 7.26 -11.93 2.94
N ILE A 144 8.48 -12.02 3.50
CA ILE A 144 9.30 -13.25 3.49
C ILE A 144 8.51 -14.39 4.13
N GLY A 145 7.85 -14.15 5.26
CA GLY A 145 6.97 -15.15 5.90
C GLY A 145 5.86 -15.65 4.98
N ILE A 146 5.18 -14.74 4.27
CA ILE A 146 4.15 -15.07 3.28
C ILE A 146 4.74 -15.92 2.15
N PHE A 147 5.87 -15.50 1.57
CA PHE A 147 6.54 -16.24 0.49
C PHE A 147 6.98 -17.65 0.91
N VAL A 148 7.62 -17.78 2.07
CA VAL A 148 8.07 -19.09 2.58
C VAL A 148 6.88 -20.03 2.80
N LEU A 149 5.79 -19.52 3.37
CA LEU A 149 4.58 -20.31 3.59
C LEU A 149 3.89 -20.71 2.28
N ALA A 150 3.84 -19.80 1.31
CA ALA A 150 3.27 -20.08 -0.01
C ALA A 150 4.11 -21.13 -0.77
N LEU A 151 5.44 -20.99 -0.77
CA LEU A 151 6.34 -21.93 -1.44
C LEU A 151 6.34 -23.32 -0.81
N LYS A 152 6.25 -23.43 0.52
CA LYS A 152 6.12 -24.73 1.22
C LYS A 152 4.87 -25.50 0.77
N ARG A 153 3.87 -24.81 0.22
CA ARG A 153 2.61 -25.39 -0.24
C ARG A 153 2.53 -25.60 -1.75
N ALA A 154 3.51 -25.11 -2.52
CA ALA A 154 3.57 -25.41 -3.93
C ALA A 154 3.68 -26.94 -4.14
N PRO A 155 2.94 -27.52 -5.10
CA PRO A 155 2.91 -28.96 -5.35
C PRO A 155 4.24 -29.53 -5.85
#